data_AF-N1ZWL4-F1
#
_entry.id   AF-N1ZWL4-F1
#
_cell.length_a   1.000
_cell.length_b   1.000
_cell.length_c   1.000
_cell.angle_alpha   90.00
_cell.angle_beta   90.00
_cell.angle_gamma   90.00
#
_symmetry.space_group_name_H-M   'P 1'
#
loop_
_entity.id
_entity.type
_entity.pdbx_description
1 polymer ?
#
loop_
_entity_poly.entity_id
_entity_poly.type
_entity_poly.pdbx_seq_one_letter_code
_entity_poly.pdbx_strand_id
1 'polypeptide(L)'
;MIKTENRILKKFEATDVTIEIVDGVPMFELYSTGMALGYVKTAKGKQYPRTERIDKTVKNADISTVVHDGQLFMNENQLYDFMFEAHTEKCKPFRKWVVEEVLPIINKTGGYVETDMEEEFVNNYLPELSEETKVLVIKDLKSSNEKLKAENAELKEFYDTLLSTEGLLPMNIVAKELKIGLKRLYLFLRTNDVMFYKGNVNIPYQRFMEQGLFKVKETPCRDGNYRPATYATRKGLEYIRKMLSKQNKLCVE
;
A
#
# COMPACT_ATOMS: atom_id res chain seq x y z
N MET A 1 27.41 12.30 33.94
CA MET A 1 25.95 12.37 34.12
C MET A 1 25.41 13.36 33.10
N ILE A 2 24.92 12.88 31.96
CA ILE A 2 24.23 13.74 30.99
C ILE A 2 22.75 13.42 31.15
N LYS A 3 22.06 14.26 31.91
CA LYS A 3 20.60 14.26 32.02
C LYS A 3 20.11 15.18 30.91
N THR A 4 19.52 14.60 29.87
CA THR A 4 18.72 15.34 28.90
C THR A 4 17.44 14.54 28.63
N GLU A 5 16.58 14.48 29.64
CA GLU A 5 15.24 13.90 29.53
C GLU A 5 14.30 14.93 28.88
N ASN A 6 14.23 14.92 27.55
CA ASN A 6 13.06 15.45 26.84
C ASN A 6 12.32 14.27 26.21
N ARG A 7 11.65 13.48 27.07
CA ARG A 7 10.74 12.43 26.64
C ARG A 7 9.47 13.08 26.11
N ILE A 8 9.24 12.93 24.81
CA ILE A 8 8.12 13.52 24.09
C ILE A 8 7.15 12.41 23.73
N LEU A 9 5.89 12.61 24.05
CA LEU A 9 4.81 11.78 23.52
C LEU A 9 4.25 12.46 22.28
N LYS A 10 4.44 11.84 21.11
CA LYS A 10 3.81 12.27 19.86
C LYS A 10 2.68 11.32 19.51
N LYS A 11 1.55 11.90 19.11
CA LYS A 11 0.40 11.12 18.65
C LYS A 11 0.53 10.87 17.15
N PHE A 12 0.67 9.62 16.75
CA PHE A 12 0.57 9.19 15.37
C PHE A 12 -0.82 8.58 15.14
N GLU A 13 -1.65 9.26 14.36
CA GLU A 13 -3.09 8.99 14.22
C GLU A 13 -3.81 8.96 15.59
N ALA A 14 -4.05 7.76 16.12
CA ALA A 14 -4.73 7.50 17.39
C ALA A 14 -3.84 6.77 18.40
N THR A 15 -2.54 6.61 18.12
CA THR A 15 -1.61 5.89 18.96
C THR A 15 -0.47 6.79 19.42
N ASP A 16 -0.18 6.76 20.72
CA ASP A 16 0.92 7.51 21.29
C ASP A 16 2.24 6.77 21.03
N VAL A 17 3.22 7.50 20.50
CA VAL A 17 4.60 7.06 20.26
C VAL A 17 5.49 7.80 21.24
N THR A 18 6.27 7.05 22.00
CA THR A 18 7.30 7.65 22.87
C THR A 18 8.55 7.94 22.05
N ILE A 19 9.03 9.17 22.14
CA ILE A 19 10.26 9.63 21.50
C ILE A 19 11.15 10.26 22.55
N GLU A 20 12.44 9.93 22.55
CA GLU A 20 13.45 10.56 23.38
C GLU A 20 14.49 11.24 22.49
N ILE A 21 14.94 12.43 22.89
CA ILE A 21 16.01 13.13 22.17
C ILE A 21 17.32 12.83 22.89
N VAL A 22 18.18 12.04 22.25
CA VAL A 22 19.52 11.68 22.77
C VAL A 22 20.55 12.35 21.87
N ASP A 23 21.34 13.28 22.43
CA ASP A 23 22.35 14.07 21.69
C ASP A 23 21.82 14.77 20.43
N GLY A 24 20.58 15.25 20.48
CA GLY A 24 19.91 15.91 19.36
C GLY A 24 19.29 14.96 18.33
N VAL A 25 19.46 13.64 18.50
CA VAL A 25 18.89 12.62 17.62
C VAL A 25 17.58 12.09 18.20
N PRO A 26 16.47 12.07 17.44
CA PRO A 26 15.23 11.47 17.88
C PRO A 26 15.33 9.94 17.89
N MET A 27 15.02 9.36 19.05
CA MET A 27 15.00 7.92 19.31
C MET A 27 13.56 7.49 19.60
N PHE A 28 13.05 6.55 18.81
CA PHE A 28 11.67 6.08 18.87
C PHE A 28 11.59 4.81 19.71
N GLU A 29 10.69 4.76 20.69
CA GLU A 29 10.50 3.56 21.50
C GLU A 29 9.83 2.47 20.65
N LEU A 30 10.42 1.27 20.65
CA LEU A 30 10.15 0.21 19.71
C LEU A 30 8.69 -0.28 19.75
N TYR A 31 8.14 -0.53 20.93
CA TYR A 31 6.85 -1.21 21.05
C TYR A 31 5.67 -0.27 20.81
N SER A 32 5.76 0.98 21.28
CA SER A 32 4.78 2.04 20.98
C SER A 32 4.79 2.37 19.49
N THR A 33 5.97 2.45 18.87
CA THR A 33 6.12 2.64 17.42
C THR A 33 5.51 1.47 16.64
N GLY A 34 5.85 0.22 16.99
CA GLY A 34 5.28 -0.96 16.35
C GLY A 34 3.76 -1.03 16.48
N MET A 35 3.22 -0.63 17.64
CA MET A 35 1.77 -0.54 17.85
C MET A 35 1.14 0.54 16.97
N ALA A 36 1.75 1.73 16.89
CA ALA A 36 1.31 2.83 16.05
C ALA A 36 1.31 2.45 14.56
N LEU A 37 2.28 1.63 14.13
CA LEU A 37 2.40 1.07 12.79
C LEU A 37 1.51 -0.17 12.56
N GLY A 38 0.64 -0.54 13.50
CA GLY A 38 -0.42 -1.53 13.30
C GLY A 38 -0.10 -2.94 13.80
N TYR A 39 1.04 -3.15 14.48
CA TYR A 39 1.30 -4.40 15.21
C TYR A 39 0.59 -4.40 16.56
N VAL A 40 -0.73 -4.52 16.51
CA VAL A 40 -1.61 -4.50 17.69
C VAL A 40 -2.16 -5.90 17.97
N LYS A 41 -2.28 -6.24 19.25
CA LYS A 41 -3.11 -7.35 19.75
C LYS A 41 -4.18 -6.81 20.69
N THR A 42 -5.42 -7.28 20.56
CA THR A 42 -6.52 -6.86 21.41
C THR A 42 -6.82 -7.95 22.43
N ALA A 43 -6.81 -7.60 23.72
CA ALA A 43 -7.18 -8.50 24.80
C ALA A 43 -8.05 -7.76 25.82
N LYS A 44 -9.20 -8.36 26.19
CA LYS A 44 -10.15 -7.76 27.15
C LYS A 44 -10.52 -6.30 26.83
N GLY A 45 -10.70 -5.97 25.55
CA GLY A 45 -11.05 -4.62 25.08
C GLY A 45 -9.90 -3.60 25.11
N LYS A 46 -8.69 -3.98 25.54
CA LYS A 46 -7.50 -3.13 25.51
C LYS A 46 -6.55 -3.55 24.39
N GLN A 47 -5.89 -2.58 23.77
CA GLN A 47 -4.87 -2.79 22.75
C GLN A 47 -3.49 -2.86 23.39
N TYR A 48 -2.67 -3.78 22.90
CA TYR A 48 -1.30 -3.99 23.33
C TYR A 48 -0.39 -4.18 22.12
N PRO A 49 0.92 -3.90 22.25
CA PRO A 49 1.87 -4.23 21.19
C PRO A 49 1.92 -5.73 20.96
N ARG A 50 1.95 -6.12 19.68
CA ARG A 50 2.19 -7.51 19.25
C ARG A 50 3.68 -7.77 19.18
N THR A 51 4.32 -7.83 20.35
CA THR A 51 5.78 -7.94 20.56
C THR A 51 6.44 -8.98 19.65
N GLU A 52 5.91 -10.20 19.57
CA GLU A 52 6.43 -11.27 18.70
C GLU A 52 6.62 -10.86 17.21
N ARG A 53 5.71 -10.03 16.68
CA ARG A 53 5.81 -9.53 15.30
C ARG A 53 6.77 -8.36 15.17
N ILE A 54 6.80 -7.50 16.18
CA ILE A 54 7.71 -6.36 16.26
C ILE A 54 9.16 -6.88 16.33
N ASP A 55 9.46 -7.77 17.28
CA ASP A 55 10.79 -8.36 17.47
C ASP A 55 11.25 -9.13 16.22
N LYS A 56 10.32 -9.84 15.54
CA LYS A 56 10.61 -10.50 14.27
C LYS A 56 10.96 -9.50 13.16
N THR A 57 10.24 -8.38 13.08
CA THR A 57 10.50 -7.32 12.09
C THR A 57 11.87 -6.70 12.33
N VAL A 58 12.20 -6.39 13.60
CA VAL A 58 13.54 -5.89 14.00
C VAL A 58 14.63 -6.84 13.57
N LYS A 59 14.47 -8.15 13.84
CA LYS A 59 15.46 -9.16 13.45
C LYS A 59 15.60 -9.30 11.94
N ASN A 60 14.49 -9.29 11.21
CA ASN A 60 14.50 -9.42 9.75
C ASN A 60 15.18 -8.22 9.06
N ALA A 61 14.99 -7.03 9.62
CA ALA A 61 15.58 -5.79 9.12
C ALA A 61 16.99 -5.50 9.67
N ASP A 62 17.58 -6.44 10.43
CA ASP A 62 18.89 -6.30 11.07
C ASP A 62 19.04 -5.02 11.94
N ILE A 63 17.95 -4.64 12.62
CA ILE A 63 17.89 -3.44 13.44
C ILE A 63 18.54 -3.69 14.80
N SER A 64 19.56 -2.90 15.11
CA SER A 64 20.23 -2.89 16.42
C SER A 64 19.64 -1.82 17.33
N THR A 65 18.75 -2.21 18.25
CA THR A 65 18.13 -1.29 19.21
C THR A 65 19.05 -0.95 20.38
N VAL A 66 18.81 0.21 21.00
CA VAL A 66 19.47 0.61 22.25
C VAL A 66 18.52 0.52 23.43
N VAL A 67 19.04 0.24 24.62
CA VAL A 67 18.23 0.19 25.84
C VAL A 67 18.43 1.49 26.62
N HIS A 68 17.32 2.15 26.95
CA HIS A 68 17.30 3.30 27.85
C HIS A 68 16.12 3.14 28.82
N ASP A 69 16.37 3.24 30.13
CA ASP A 69 15.38 3.02 31.19
C ASP A 69 14.53 1.74 31.04
N GLY A 70 15.17 0.66 30.58
CA GLY A 70 14.52 -0.65 30.37
C GLY A 70 13.59 -0.72 29.16
N GLN A 71 13.57 0.30 28.30
CA GLN A 71 12.83 0.35 27.05
C GLN A 71 13.78 0.28 25.86
N LEU A 72 13.31 -0.31 24.76
CA LEU A 72 14.09 -0.45 23.53
C LEU A 72 13.79 0.73 22.60
N PHE A 73 14.84 1.33 22.06
CA PHE A 73 14.74 2.45 21.15
C PHE A 73 15.45 2.17 19.83
N MET A 74 14.95 2.83 18.79
CA MET A 74 15.46 2.78 17.43
C MET A 74 15.55 4.21 16.88
N ASN A 75 16.59 4.50 16.11
CA ASN A 75 16.73 5.81 15.47
C ASN A 75 15.85 5.91 14.19
N GLU A 76 15.87 7.06 13.56
CA GLU A 76 15.07 7.32 12.36
C GLU A 76 15.43 6.41 11.17
N ASN A 77 16.71 6.12 10.95
CA ASN A 77 17.13 5.21 9.88
C ASN A 77 16.53 3.80 10.08
N GLN A 78 16.64 3.30 11.31
CA GLN A 78 16.06 2.02 11.71
C GLN A 78 14.52 2.03 11.64
N LEU A 79 13.88 3.18 11.83
CA LEU A 79 12.44 3.35 11.61
C LEU A 79 12.06 3.13 10.16
N TYR A 80 12.84 3.66 9.22
CA TYR A 80 12.62 3.40 7.80
C TYR A 80 12.80 1.92 7.48
N ASP A 81 13.89 1.29 7.93
CA ASP A 81 14.11 -0.15 7.75
C ASP A 81 12.93 -0.97 8.31
N PHE A 82 12.45 -0.61 9.50
CA PHE A 82 11.31 -1.24 10.12
C PHE A 82 10.04 -1.08 9.28
N MET A 83 9.75 0.12 8.77
CA MET A 83 8.57 0.39 7.94
C MET A 83 8.63 -0.30 6.57
N PHE A 84 9.83 -0.48 6.01
CA PHE A 84 10.05 -1.26 4.79
C PHE A 84 9.82 -2.75 5.02
N GLU A 85 10.26 -3.31 6.15
CA GLU A 85 10.04 -4.72 6.48
C GLU A 85 8.61 -4.99 6.98
N ALA A 86 7.96 -4.03 7.64
CA ALA A 86 6.68 -4.25 8.32
C ALA A 86 5.49 -4.43 7.36
N HIS A 87 4.95 -5.64 7.23
CA HIS A 87 3.81 -5.91 6.33
C HIS A 87 2.42 -5.53 6.88
N THR A 88 2.30 -4.42 7.60
CA THR A 88 1.01 -3.90 8.08
C THR A 88 0.32 -3.04 7.02
N GLU A 89 -1.01 -2.88 7.12
CA GLU A 89 -1.77 -1.99 6.24
C GLU A 89 -1.40 -0.51 6.46
N LYS A 90 -0.84 -0.13 7.62
CA LYS A 90 -0.37 1.23 7.87
C LYS A 90 0.96 1.55 7.19
N CYS A 91 1.89 0.59 7.11
CA CYS A 91 3.19 0.80 6.44
C CYS A 91 3.11 0.65 4.91
N LYS A 92 2.05 0.03 4.40
CA LYS A 92 1.88 -0.25 2.97
C LYS A 92 1.70 1.02 2.11
N PRO A 93 0.90 2.04 2.50
CA PRO A 93 0.87 3.33 1.82
C PRO A 93 2.24 3.99 1.74
N PHE A 94 2.99 4.02 2.86
CA PHE A 94 4.35 4.57 2.89
C PHE A 94 5.27 3.86 1.89
N ARG A 95 5.36 2.52 1.94
CA ARG A 95 6.20 1.78 0.99
C ARG A 95 5.83 2.03 -0.46
N LYS A 96 4.52 2.07 -0.75
CA LYS A 96 4.02 2.34 -2.10
C LYS A 96 4.40 3.74 -2.55
N TRP A 97 4.17 4.74 -1.72
CA TRP A 97 4.56 6.11 -2.00
C TRP A 97 6.06 6.23 -2.26
N VAL A 98 6.91 5.65 -1.39
CA VAL A 98 8.37 5.71 -1.60
C VAL A 98 8.80 5.00 -2.89
N VAL A 99 8.27 3.79 -3.17
CA VAL A 99 8.71 2.96 -4.31
C VAL A 99 8.09 3.37 -5.65
N GLU A 100 6.82 3.76 -5.65
CA GLU A 100 6.06 4.08 -6.87
C GLU A 100 6.19 5.56 -7.26
N GLU A 101 6.48 6.46 -6.32
CA GLU A 101 6.51 7.91 -6.55
C GLU A 101 7.88 8.53 -6.24
N VAL A 102 8.33 8.48 -4.98
CA VAL A 102 9.52 9.23 -4.53
C VAL A 102 10.80 8.75 -5.22
N LEU A 103 11.13 7.46 -5.14
CA LEU A 103 12.36 6.92 -5.71
C LEU A 103 12.40 7.05 -7.25
N PRO A 104 11.31 6.77 -8.00
CA PRO A 104 11.29 7.01 -9.44
C PRO A 104 11.54 8.46 -9.83
N ILE A 105 11.01 9.43 -9.07
CA ILE A 105 11.25 10.85 -9.29
C ILE A 105 12.73 11.16 -9.04
N ILE A 106 13.26 10.83 -7.86
CA ILE A 106 14.67 11.05 -7.50
C ILE A 106 15.61 10.45 -8.55
N ASN A 107 15.35 9.24 -9.03
CA ASN A 107 16.18 8.60 -10.05
C ASN A 107 16.15 9.31 -11.42
N LYS A 108 15.06 10.01 -11.75
CA LYS A 108 14.91 10.74 -13.03
C LYS A 108 15.42 12.17 -12.95
N THR A 109 15.13 12.86 -11.85
CA THR A 109 15.34 14.31 -11.71
C THR A 109 16.50 14.67 -10.79
N GLY A 110 16.99 13.70 -9.99
CA GLY A 110 18.00 13.93 -8.96
C GLY A 110 17.45 14.45 -7.62
N GLY A 111 16.14 14.71 -7.52
CA GLY A 111 15.53 15.23 -6.29
C GLY A 111 13.99 15.16 -6.28
N TYR A 112 13.41 15.11 -5.08
CA TYR A 112 11.97 15.17 -4.87
C TYR A 112 11.61 16.48 -4.18
N VAL A 113 10.66 17.22 -4.75
CA VAL A 113 10.12 18.45 -4.17
C VAL A 113 8.62 18.24 -4.02
N GLU A 114 8.16 18.19 -2.76
CA GLU A 114 6.74 18.11 -2.45
C GLU A 114 6.02 19.34 -3.03
N THR A 115 4.81 19.12 -3.57
CA THR A 115 3.97 20.23 -4.02
C THR A 115 3.67 21.17 -2.85
N ASP A 116 3.62 22.48 -3.12
CA ASP A 116 3.40 23.55 -2.15
C ASP A 116 4.58 23.83 -1.20
N MET A 117 5.68 23.08 -1.31
CA MET A 117 6.93 23.28 -0.56
C MET A 117 8.07 23.81 -1.43
N GLU A 118 7.80 24.25 -2.66
CA GLU A 118 8.84 24.67 -3.62
C GLU A 118 9.60 25.90 -3.12
N GLU A 119 8.91 26.83 -2.48
CA GLU A 119 9.51 28.06 -1.94
C GLU A 119 10.43 27.76 -0.76
N GLU A 120 9.99 26.91 0.18
CA GLU A 120 10.82 26.46 1.28
C GLU A 120 12.02 25.65 0.78
N PHE A 121 11.82 24.79 -0.21
CA PHE A 121 12.90 24.03 -0.85
C PHE A 121 13.98 24.95 -1.41
N VAL A 122 13.59 25.95 -2.20
CA VAL A 122 14.56 26.89 -2.80
C VAL A 122 15.26 27.71 -1.72
N ASN A 123 14.55 28.17 -0.70
CA ASN A 123 15.14 28.99 0.35
C ASN A 123 16.12 28.20 1.25
N ASN A 124 15.79 26.95 1.57
CA ASN A 124 16.61 26.13 2.47
C ASN A 124 17.79 25.46 1.77
N TYR A 125 17.60 25.00 0.52
CA TYR A 125 18.59 24.19 -0.19
C TYR A 125 19.35 24.95 -1.29
N LEU A 126 18.83 26.10 -1.74
CA LEU A 126 19.48 26.97 -2.73
C LEU A 126 19.62 28.42 -2.21
N PRO A 127 20.15 28.64 -0.98
CA PRO A 127 20.17 29.96 -0.37
C PRO A 127 21.06 30.97 -1.13
N GLU A 128 22.07 30.47 -1.85
CA GLU A 128 23.07 31.26 -2.56
C GLU A 128 22.56 31.88 -3.88
N LEU A 129 21.40 31.46 -4.37
CA LEU A 129 20.81 32.04 -5.58
C LEU A 129 20.36 33.48 -5.35
N SER A 130 20.43 34.32 -6.38
CA SER A 130 19.83 35.66 -6.33
C SER A 130 18.31 35.55 -6.20
N GLU A 131 17.67 36.54 -5.58
CA GLU A 131 16.21 36.54 -5.36
C GLU A 131 15.44 36.45 -6.69
N GLU A 132 15.92 37.08 -7.75
CA GLU A 132 15.32 36.99 -9.09
C GLU A 132 15.40 35.56 -9.64
N THR A 133 16.52 34.88 -9.40
CA THR A 133 16.72 33.49 -9.84
C THR A 133 15.85 32.53 -9.03
N LYS A 134 15.72 32.75 -7.72
CA LYS A 134 14.83 31.96 -6.85
C LYS A 134 13.38 32.05 -7.33
N VAL A 135 12.89 33.25 -7.67
CA VAL A 135 11.53 33.43 -8.19
C VAL A 135 11.30 32.63 -9.48
N LEU A 136 12.28 32.61 -10.39
CA LEU A 136 12.19 31.83 -11.63
C LEU A 136 12.15 30.32 -11.35
N VAL A 137 13.03 29.83 -10.47
CA VAL A 137 13.09 28.40 -10.09
C VAL A 137 11.80 27.97 -9.40
N ILE A 138 11.29 28.76 -8.45
CA ILE A 138 10.02 28.46 -7.76
C ILE A 138 8.88 28.38 -8.77
N LYS A 139 8.81 29.32 -9.72
CA LYS A 139 7.77 29.33 -10.74
C LYS A 139 7.84 28.10 -11.65
N ASP A 140 9.04 27.70 -12.06
CA ASP A 140 9.25 26.53 -12.91
C ASP A 140 8.93 25.22 -12.18
N LEU A 141 9.35 25.09 -10.91
CA LEU A 141 9.02 23.97 -10.04
C LEU A 141 7.51 23.85 -9.84
N LYS A 142 6.82 24.96 -9.53
CA LYS A 142 5.35 24.98 -9.39
C LYS A 142 4.66 24.55 -10.68
N SER A 143 5.06 25.09 -11.83
CA SER A 143 4.45 24.70 -13.10
C SER A 143 4.68 23.22 -13.44
N SER A 144 5.87 22.69 -13.15
CA SER A 144 6.19 21.28 -13.36
C SER A 144 5.40 20.37 -12.43
N ASN A 145 5.30 20.72 -11.15
CA ASN A 145 4.50 20.00 -10.17
C ASN A 145 3.00 20.01 -10.51
N GLU A 146 2.46 21.15 -10.93
CA GLU A 146 1.06 21.26 -11.38
C GLU A 146 0.77 20.37 -12.59
N LYS A 147 1.66 20.37 -13.60
CA LYS A 147 1.53 19.49 -14.78
C LYS A 147 1.55 18.02 -14.39
N LEU A 148 2.52 17.61 -13.58
CA LEU A 148 2.63 16.23 -13.09
C LEU A 148 1.39 15.81 -12.30
N LYS A 149 0.85 16.72 -11.47
CA LYS A 149 -0.37 16.49 -10.70
C LYS A 149 -1.59 16.32 -11.62
N ALA A 150 -1.71 17.13 -12.66
CA ALA A 150 -2.77 17.02 -13.66
C ALA A 150 -2.68 15.71 -14.45
N GLU A 151 -1.51 15.35 -14.96
CA GLU A 151 -1.29 14.09 -15.68
C GLU A 151 -1.60 12.86 -14.81
N ASN A 152 -1.17 12.87 -13.55
CA ASN A 152 -1.48 11.79 -12.61
C ASN A 152 -2.97 11.73 -12.26
N ALA A 153 -3.64 12.88 -12.14
CA ALA A 153 -5.08 12.94 -11.90
C ALA A 153 -5.87 12.41 -13.09
N GLU A 154 -5.55 12.83 -14.32
CA GLU A 154 -6.17 12.32 -15.55
C GLU A 154 -5.94 10.82 -15.72
N LEU A 155 -4.72 10.34 -15.46
CA LEU A 155 -4.40 8.92 -15.53
C LEU A 155 -5.21 8.12 -14.50
N LYS A 156 -5.33 8.64 -13.27
CA LYS A 156 -6.13 8.03 -12.22
C LYS A 156 -7.61 8.02 -12.56
N GLU A 157 -8.17 9.14 -13.04
CA GLU A 157 -9.57 9.21 -13.49
C GLU A 157 -9.83 8.28 -14.67
N PHE A 158 -8.90 8.18 -15.61
CA PHE A 158 -8.97 7.23 -16.72
C PHE A 158 -8.98 5.79 -16.21
N TYR A 159 -8.09 5.43 -15.27
CA TYR A 159 -8.09 4.12 -14.63
C TYR A 159 -9.41 3.86 -13.87
N ASP A 160 -9.90 4.82 -13.10
CA ASP A 160 -11.13 4.70 -12.32
C ASP A 160 -12.37 4.60 -13.24
N THR A 161 -12.38 5.32 -14.37
CA THR A 161 -13.41 5.23 -15.43
C THR A 161 -13.39 3.86 -16.12
N LEU A 162 -12.21 3.35 -16.46
CA LEU A 162 -12.05 2.01 -17.04
C LEU A 162 -12.49 0.91 -16.06
N LEU A 163 -12.22 1.09 -14.77
CA LEU A 163 -12.60 0.14 -13.72
C LEU A 163 -14.10 0.22 -13.37
N SER A 164 -14.70 1.41 -13.48
CA SER A 164 -16.13 1.67 -13.19
C SER A 164 -17.07 1.38 -14.35
N THR A 165 -16.56 1.16 -15.57
CA THR A 165 -17.38 0.70 -16.69
C THR A 165 -17.94 -0.70 -16.36
N GLU A 166 -19.18 -0.74 -15.86
CA GLU A 166 -19.88 -1.93 -15.33
C GLU A 166 -20.25 -2.95 -16.42
N GLY A 167 -19.25 -3.55 -17.05
CA GLY A 167 -19.43 -4.73 -17.88
C GLY A 167 -19.34 -6.00 -17.04
N LEU A 168 -20.41 -6.81 -16.99
CA LEU A 168 -20.33 -8.18 -16.48
C LEU A 168 -19.65 -9.06 -17.53
N LEU A 169 -18.42 -9.47 -17.25
CA LEU A 169 -17.63 -10.34 -18.10
C LEU A 169 -17.91 -11.81 -17.76
N PRO A 170 -18.38 -12.62 -18.71
CA PRO A 170 -18.48 -14.05 -18.49
C PRO A 170 -17.07 -14.64 -18.33
N MET A 171 -16.92 -15.64 -17.46
CA MET A 171 -15.60 -16.15 -17.06
C MET A 171 -14.77 -16.74 -18.20
N ASN A 172 -15.40 -17.12 -19.32
CA ASN A 172 -14.70 -17.51 -20.54
C ASN A 172 -13.94 -16.35 -21.19
N ILE A 173 -14.48 -15.13 -21.18
CA ILE A 173 -13.82 -13.92 -21.68
C ILE A 173 -12.69 -13.52 -20.73
N VAL A 174 -12.96 -13.55 -19.42
CA VAL A 174 -11.94 -13.32 -18.38
C VAL A 174 -10.75 -14.27 -18.57
N ALA A 175 -11.00 -15.56 -18.80
CA ALA A 175 -9.97 -16.56 -19.05
C ALA A 175 -9.13 -16.25 -20.30
N LYS A 176 -9.78 -15.86 -21.41
CA LYS A 176 -9.10 -15.47 -22.66
C LYS A 176 -8.24 -14.22 -22.47
N GLU A 177 -8.76 -13.21 -21.79
CA GLU A 177 -8.05 -11.94 -21.52
C GLU A 177 -6.82 -12.15 -20.63
N LEU A 178 -6.89 -13.11 -19.71
CA LEU A 178 -5.77 -13.52 -18.85
C LEU A 178 -4.87 -14.60 -19.49
N LYS A 179 -5.13 -14.99 -20.74
CA LYS A 179 -4.41 -16.05 -21.47
C LYS A 179 -4.28 -17.36 -20.67
N ILE A 180 -5.32 -17.73 -19.92
CA ILE A 180 -5.37 -18.96 -19.12
C ILE A 180 -6.56 -19.82 -19.54
N GLY A 181 -6.42 -21.14 -19.53
CA GLY A 181 -7.53 -22.04 -19.82
C GLY A 181 -8.66 -21.90 -18.78
N LEU A 182 -9.93 -21.83 -19.22
CA LEU A 182 -11.10 -21.63 -18.35
C LEU A 182 -11.16 -22.61 -17.17
N LYS A 183 -10.88 -23.90 -17.41
CA LYS A 183 -10.84 -24.92 -16.35
C LYS A 183 -9.72 -24.66 -15.34
N ARG A 184 -8.54 -24.23 -15.81
CA ARG A 184 -7.39 -23.85 -14.96
C ARG A 184 -7.70 -22.61 -14.14
N LEU A 185 -8.39 -21.62 -14.72
CA LEU A 185 -8.84 -20.43 -14.01
C LEU A 185 -9.80 -20.79 -12.86
N TYR A 186 -10.82 -21.60 -13.12
CA TYR A 186 -11.73 -22.03 -12.05
C TYR A 186 -11.02 -22.86 -10.98
N LEU A 187 -10.10 -23.74 -11.36
CA LEU A 187 -9.29 -24.47 -10.40
C LEU A 187 -8.48 -23.50 -9.53
N PHE A 188 -7.78 -22.55 -10.13
CA PHE A 188 -7.02 -21.52 -9.44
C PHE A 188 -7.88 -20.72 -8.45
N LEU A 189 -9.08 -20.28 -8.87
CA LEU A 189 -9.97 -19.51 -8.01
C LEU A 189 -10.55 -20.34 -6.86
N ARG A 190 -10.77 -21.64 -7.06
CA ARG A 190 -11.18 -22.54 -5.96
C ARG A 190 -10.04 -22.83 -4.99
N THR A 191 -8.84 -23.11 -5.49
CA THR A 191 -7.66 -23.37 -4.66
C THR A 191 -7.27 -22.16 -3.81
N ASN A 192 -7.60 -20.94 -4.26
CA ASN A 192 -7.35 -19.71 -3.52
C ASN A 192 -8.58 -19.18 -2.76
N ASP A 193 -9.57 -20.04 -2.48
CA ASP A 193 -10.78 -19.70 -1.72
C ASP A 193 -11.52 -18.46 -2.23
N VAL A 194 -11.54 -18.26 -3.55
CA VAL A 194 -12.32 -17.20 -4.22
C VAL A 194 -13.72 -17.69 -4.57
N MET A 195 -13.82 -18.93 -5.00
CA MET A 195 -15.07 -19.59 -5.37
C MET A 195 -15.12 -21.01 -4.79
N PHE A 196 -16.31 -21.58 -4.68
CA PHE A 196 -16.53 -22.99 -4.33
C PHE A 196 -17.45 -23.65 -5.36
N TYR A 197 -17.49 -24.98 -5.34
CA TYR A 197 -18.31 -25.77 -6.25
C TYR A 197 -19.60 -26.22 -5.54
N LYS A 198 -20.76 -25.91 -6.12
CA LYS A 198 -22.08 -26.34 -5.61
C LYS A 198 -23.05 -26.58 -6.77
N GLY A 199 -23.73 -27.72 -6.78
CA GLY A 199 -24.75 -28.03 -7.78
C GLY A 199 -24.25 -27.91 -9.23
N ASN A 200 -23.04 -28.40 -9.48
CA ASN A 200 -22.32 -28.29 -10.76
C ASN A 200 -21.92 -26.87 -11.22
N VAL A 201 -22.03 -25.87 -10.35
CA VAL A 201 -21.72 -24.46 -10.66
C VAL A 201 -20.59 -23.96 -9.76
N ASN A 202 -19.74 -23.09 -10.31
CA ASN A 202 -18.72 -22.36 -9.56
C ASN A 202 -19.31 -21.06 -9.03
N ILE A 203 -19.40 -20.92 -7.71
CA ILE A 203 -20.05 -19.78 -7.04
C ILE A 203 -18.98 -19.03 -6.22
N PRO A 204 -18.83 -17.71 -6.37
CA PRO A 204 -17.95 -16.90 -5.53
C PRO A 204 -18.41 -16.89 -4.08
N TYR A 205 -17.46 -16.79 -3.15
CA TYR A 205 -17.82 -16.50 -1.77
C TYR A 205 -18.45 -15.11 -1.65
N GLN A 206 -19.40 -14.98 -0.71
CA GLN A 206 -20.19 -13.77 -0.47
C GLN A 206 -19.33 -12.50 -0.37
N ARG A 207 -18.20 -12.56 0.37
CA ARG A 207 -17.24 -11.45 0.52
C ARG A 207 -16.77 -10.84 -0.81
N PHE A 208 -16.60 -11.65 -1.87
CA PHE A 208 -16.15 -11.14 -3.17
C PHE A 208 -17.29 -10.59 -4.02
N MET A 209 -18.52 -11.02 -3.76
CA MET A 209 -19.71 -10.43 -4.37
C MET A 209 -20.03 -9.06 -3.74
N GLU A 210 -19.92 -8.94 -2.41
CA GLU A 210 -20.08 -7.67 -1.68
C GLU A 210 -19.01 -6.64 -2.05
N GLN A 211 -17.79 -7.08 -2.38
CA GLN A 211 -16.74 -6.22 -2.90
C GLN A 211 -16.96 -5.77 -4.36
N GLY A 212 -18.01 -6.26 -5.02
CA GLY A 212 -18.35 -5.96 -6.41
C GLY A 212 -17.40 -6.61 -7.42
N LEU A 213 -16.69 -7.68 -7.06
CA LEU A 213 -15.76 -8.36 -7.96
C LEU A 213 -16.47 -9.36 -8.87
N PHE A 214 -17.49 -10.03 -8.34
CA PHE A 214 -18.24 -11.05 -9.05
C PHE A 214 -19.74 -10.84 -8.88
N LYS A 215 -20.51 -11.32 -9.85
CA LYS A 215 -21.98 -11.36 -9.78
C LYS A 215 -22.47 -12.69 -10.32
N VAL A 216 -23.43 -13.29 -9.62
CA VAL A 216 -24.11 -14.50 -10.09
C VAL A 216 -25.45 -14.08 -10.70
N LYS A 217 -25.72 -14.53 -11.92
CA LYS A 217 -27.00 -14.29 -12.61
C LYS A 217 -27.52 -15.59 -13.20
N GLU A 218 -28.83 -15.77 -13.17
CA GLU A 218 -29.46 -16.86 -13.93
C GLU A 218 -29.28 -16.61 -15.41
N THR A 219 -28.77 -17.62 -16.11
CA THR A 219 -28.45 -17.55 -17.54
C THR A 219 -29.11 -18.73 -18.24
N PRO A 220 -29.78 -18.51 -19.38
CA PRO A 220 -30.38 -19.59 -20.15
C PRO A 220 -29.29 -20.52 -20.70
N CYS A 221 -29.45 -21.81 -20.47
CA CYS A 221 -28.61 -22.84 -21.05
C CYS A 221 -29.19 -23.33 -22.39
N ARG A 222 -28.38 -24.08 -23.16
CA ARG A 222 -28.78 -24.61 -24.48
C ARG A 222 -30.01 -25.52 -24.45
N ASP A 223 -30.33 -26.08 -23.29
CA ASP A 223 -31.50 -26.93 -23.04
C ASP A 223 -32.75 -26.13 -22.64
N GLY A 224 -32.71 -24.80 -22.69
CA GLY A 224 -33.83 -23.92 -22.32
C GLY A 224 -33.99 -23.69 -20.81
N ASN A 225 -33.23 -24.40 -19.98
CA ASN A 225 -33.26 -24.25 -18.52
C ASN A 225 -32.37 -23.09 -18.07
N TYR A 226 -32.81 -22.36 -17.04
CA TYR A 226 -32.01 -21.33 -16.40
C TYR A 226 -31.10 -21.95 -15.34
N ARG A 227 -29.83 -21.58 -15.36
CA ARG A 227 -28.86 -21.98 -14.33
C ARG A 227 -28.07 -20.77 -13.85
N PRO A 228 -27.68 -20.73 -12.58
CA PRO A 228 -26.82 -19.66 -12.08
C PRO A 228 -25.46 -19.73 -12.79
N ALA A 229 -24.99 -18.58 -13.29
CA ALA A 229 -23.68 -18.42 -13.89
C ALA A 229 -22.95 -17.22 -13.25
N THR A 230 -21.65 -17.40 -13.07
CA THR A 230 -20.78 -16.40 -12.43
C THR A 230 -20.12 -15.53 -13.49
N TYR A 231 -20.20 -14.22 -13.26
CA TYR A 231 -19.58 -13.17 -14.05
C TYR A 231 -18.58 -12.41 -13.18
N ALA A 232 -17.49 -11.93 -13.77
CA ALA A 232 -16.57 -11.00 -13.12
C ALA A 232 -16.87 -9.58 -13.61
N THR A 233 -16.68 -8.59 -12.75
CA THR A 233 -16.59 -7.18 -13.19
C THR A 233 -15.19 -6.89 -13.74
N ARG A 234 -14.97 -5.71 -14.33
CA ARG A 234 -13.61 -5.24 -14.65
C ARG A 234 -12.69 -5.22 -13.43
N LYS A 235 -13.23 -4.79 -12.29
CA LYS A 235 -12.57 -4.89 -10.97
C LYS A 235 -12.24 -6.34 -10.59
N GLY A 236 -13.16 -7.27 -10.84
CA GLY A 236 -12.94 -8.71 -10.64
C GLY A 236 -11.86 -9.30 -11.54
N LEU A 237 -11.81 -8.93 -12.82
CA LEU A 237 -10.75 -9.33 -13.75
C LEU A 237 -9.37 -8.87 -13.25
N GLU A 238 -9.24 -7.60 -12.86
CA GLU A 238 -7.98 -7.05 -12.32
C GLU A 238 -7.57 -7.71 -11.01
N TYR A 239 -8.55 -8.01 -10.14
CA TYR A 239 -8.28 -8.78 -8.93
C TYR A 239 -7.66 -10.14 -9.26
N ILE A 240 -8.21 -10.87 -10.23
CA ILE A 240 -7.65 -12.15 -10.69
C ILE A 240 -6.26 -11.96 -11.30
N ARG A 241 -6.06 -10.93 -12.14
CA ARG A 241 -4.76 -10.60 -12.75
C ARG A 241 -3.68 -10.41 -11.69
N LYS A 242 -3.97 -9.61 -10.65
CA LYS A 242 -3.08 -9.37 -9.51
C LYS A 242 -2.80 -10.63 -8.69
N MET A 243 -3.78 -11.53 -8.56
CA MET A 243 -3.56 -12.82 -7.88
C MET A 243 -2.65 -13.75 -8.68
N LEU A 244 -2.79 -13.78 -10.01
CA LEU A 244 -1.97 -14.62 -10.89
C LEU A 244 -0.53 -14.11 -10.97
N SER A 245 -0.30 -12.80 -11.03
CA SER A 245 1.04 -12.22 -11.05
C SER A 245 1.81 -12.51 -9.75
N LYS A 246 1.16 -12.40 -8.59
CA LYS A 246 1.75 -12.76 -7.29
C LYS A 246 2.20 -14.22 -7.18
N GLN A 247 1.57 -15.12 -7.92
CA GLN A 247 1.91 -16.56 -7.92
C GLN A 247 2.79 -16.97 -9.11
N ASN A 248 3.27 -16.01 -9.91
CA ASN A 248 4.06 -16.23 -11.12
C ASN A 248 3.42 -17.24 -12.11
N LYS A 249 2.09 -17.26 -12.17
CA LYS A 249 1.28 -18.22 -12.96
C LYS A 249 0.72 -17.63 -14.26
N LEU A 250 1.10 -16.40 -14.61
CA LEU A 250 0.86 -15.88 -15.96
C LEU A 250 1.71 -16.70 -16.93
N CYS A 251 1.08 -17.24 -17.97
CA CYS A 251 1.84 -17.86 -19.06
C CYS A 251 2.57 -16.73 -19.78
N VAL A 252 3.86 -16.57 -19.48
CA VAL A 252 4.79 -15.80 -20.29
C VAL A 252 5.05 -16.62 -21.56
N GLU A 253 5.20 -15.90 -22.67
CA GLU A 253 5.22 -16.29 -24.09
C GLU A 253 5.67 -17.72 -24.44
#